data_AF-A0A957S874-F1
#
_entry.id   AF-A0A957S874-F1
#
_cell.length_a   1.000
_cell.length_b   1.000
_cell.length_c   1.000
_cell.angle_alpha   90.00
_cell.angle_beta   90.00
_cell.angle_gamma   90.00
#
_symmetry.space_group_name_H-M   'P 1'
#
loop_
_entity.id
_entity.type
_entity.pdbx_description
1 polymer ?
#
loop_
_entity_poly.entity_id
_entity_poly.type
_entity_poly.pdbx_seq_one_letter_code
_entity_poly.pdbx_strand_id
1 'polypeptide(L)'
;YRLRVEGKMAHGFYPERGHNAVEAASKIVAALDQLHLHTHSIYGRGNISTLKIEGGYKEYAIVVPEYCEVILTRLTVPGETREIVENDMRRLIDSLQLDCTVTIETPDPFYDPYVVDTNSKLATSFSAAYQTTLGSQPTLVF
;
A
#
# COMPACT_ATOMS: atom_id res chain seq x y z
N TYR A 1 -2.44 -2.15 -3.68
CA TYR A 1 -2.38 -1.01 -4.62
C TYR A 1 -1.31 -1.29 -5.64
N ARG A 2 -1.57 -0.94 -6.88
CA ARG A 2 -0.55 -0.80 -7.92
C ARG A 2 -0.49 0.67 -8.29
N LEU A 3 0.72 1.21 -8.34
CA LEU A 3 0.99 2.52 -8.92
C LEU A 3 1.67 2.29 -10.27
N ARG A 4 1.15 2.94 -11.30
CA ARG A 4 1.78 2.97 -12.63
C ARG A 4 2.25 4.39 -12.86
N VAL A 5 3.56 4.55 -12.94
CA VAL A 5 4.22 5.84 -13.14
C VAL A 5 4.66 5.91 -14.59
N GLU A 6 4.13 6.89 -15.30
CA GLU A 6 4.38 7.16 -16.71
C GLU A 6 5.12 8.48 -16.85
N GLY A 7 6.34 8.39 -17.34
CA GLY A 7 7.22 9.52 -17.61
C GLY A 7 7.34 9.78 -19.11
N LYS A 8 8.54 10.14 -19.55
CA LYS A 8 8.84 10.43 -20.96
C LYS A 8 10.24 9.98 -21.31
N MET A 9 10.36 9.15 -22.34
CA MET A 9 11.66 8.68 -22.81
C MET A 9 12.53 9.82 -23.35
N ALA A 10 13.84 9.67 -23.15
CA ALA A 10 14.88 10.49 -23.77
C ALA A 10 16.19 9.70 -23.80
N HIS A 11 17.17 10.18 -24.57
CA HIS A 11 18.52 9.62 -24.51
C HIS A 11 19.15 9.90 -23.14
N GLY A 12 19.79 8.91 -22.51
CA GLY A 12 20.31 9.03 -21.14
C GLY A 12 21.40 10.10 -20.93
N PHE A 13 22.00 10.61 -22.00
CA PHE A 13 22.90 11.77 -21.96
C PHE A 13 22.21 13.14 -22.01
N TYR A 14 20.90 13.17 -22.27
CA TYR A 14 20.07 14.38 -22.28
C TYR A 14 18.83 14.16 -21.40
N PRO A 15 19.00 13.83 -20.10
CA PRO A 15 17.90 13.47 -19.22
C PRO A 15 16.87 14.59 -19.06
N GLU A 16 17.28 15.85 -19.21
CA GLU A 16 16.41 17.03 -19.15
C GLU A 16 15.32 17.08 -20.23
N ARG A 17 15.42 16.23 -21.26
CA ARG A 17 14.43 16.13 -22.34
C ARG A 17 13.32 15.11 -22.05
N GLY A 18 13.50 14.30 -21.01
CA GLY A 18 12.58 13.25 -20.57
C GLY A 18 12.10 13.46 -19.14
N HIS A 19 11.32 12.51 -18.65
CA HIS A 19 10.85 12.44 -17.27
C HIS A 19 11.07 11.02 -16.78
N ASN A 20 11.94 10.85 -15.79
CA ASN A 20 12.37 9.54 -15.33
C ASN A 20 11.33 8.91 -14.39
N ALA A 21 10.58 7.94 -14.89
CA ALA A 21 9.52 7.25 -14.14
C ALA A 21 10.07 6.46 -12.93
N VAL A 22 11.30 5.95 -13.00
CA VAL A 22 11.93 5.21 -11.88
C VAL A 22 12.27 6.17 -10.74
N GLU A 23 12.79 7.35 -11.05
CA GLU A 23 13.06 8.39 -10.05
C GLU A 23 11.77 8.97 -9.47
N ALA A 24 10.74 9.16 -10.28
CA ALA A 24 9.43 9.59 -9.78
C ALA A 24 8.82 8.54 -8.85
N ALA A 25 8.87 7.25 -9.22
CA ALA A 25 8.41 6.15 -8.37
C ALA A 25 9.20 6.05 -7.06
N SER A 26 10.52 6.26 -7.09
CA SER A 26 11.34 6.22 -5.87
C SER A 26 10.99 7.36 -4.90
N LYS A 27 10.67 8.55 -5.40
CA LYS A 27 10.15 9.67 -4.59
C LYS A 27 8.85 9.30 -3.89
N ILE A 28 7.92 8.63 -4.60
CA ILE A 28 6.67 8.14 -3.99
C ILE A 28 6.96 7.13 -2.87
N VAL A 29 7.79 6.12 -3.16
CA VAL A 29 8.14 5.07 -2.19
C VAL A 29 8.84 5.66 -0.95
N ALA A 30 9.73 6.63 -1.15
CA ALA A 30 10.43 7.30 -0.06
C ALA A 30 9.51 8.15 0.83
N ALA A 31 8.35 8.58 0.32
CA ALA A 31 7.40 9.43 1.05
C ALA A 31 6.24 8.65 1.69
N LEU A 32 6.22 7.32 1.61
CA LEU A 32 5.10 6.51 2.15
C LEU A 32 4.93 6.63 3.66
N ASP A 33 5.99 6.98 4.40
CA ASP A 33 5.94 7.22 5.85
C ASP A 33 5.13 8.47 6.23
N GLN A 34 4.92 9.38 5.26
CA GLN A 34 4.08 10.58 5.39
C GLN A 34 2.58 10.29 5.23
N LEU A 35 2.21 9.05 4.87
CA LEU A 35 0.80 8.68 4.79
C LEU A 35 0.13 8.74 6.16
N HIS A 36 -1.05 9.37 6.17
CA HIS A 36 -1.92 9.44 7.32
C HIS A 36 -2.71 8.13 7.44
N LEU A 37 -2.13 7.13 8.10
CA LEU A 37 -2.77 5.83 8.33
C LEU A 37 -3.74 5.94 9.52
N HIS A 38 -4.93 5.36 9.39
CA HIS A 38 -5.91 5.35 10.47
C HIS A 38 -5.41 4.54 11.67
N THR A 39 -5.88 4.88 12.87
CA THR A 39 -5.59 4.16 14.11
C THR A 39 -6.90 3.68 14.71
N HIS A 40 -7.01 2.37 14.91
CA HIS A 40 -8.16 1.73 15.53
C HIS A 40 -7.82 1.31 16.97
N SER A 41 -8.80 1.38 17.87
CA SER A 41 -8.59 1.10 19.30
C SER A 41 -8.09 -0.32 19.60
N ILE A 42 -8.46 -1.29 18.75
CA ILE A 42 -8.10 -2.70 18.90
C ILE A 42 -6.86 -3.09 18.08
N TYR A 43 -6.75 -2.61 16.84
CA TYR A 43 -5.69 -3.01 15.89
C TYR A 43 -4.49 -2.07 15.89
N GLY A 44 -4.58 -0.94 16.60
CA GLY A 44 -3.58 0.12 16.53
C GLY A 44 -3.57 0.81 15.17
N ARG A 45 -2.40 1.32 14.79
CA ARG A 45 -2.20 2.04 13.53
C ARG A 45 -2.12 1.03 12.38
N GLY A 46 -2.84 1.30 11.28
CA GLY A 46 -2.65 0.55 10.03
C GLY A 46 -1.20 0.61 9.56
N ASN A 47 -0.83 -0.24 8.59
CA ASN A 47 0.52 -0.26 8.04
C ASN A 47 0.52 -0.17 6.51
N ILE A 48 1.69 0.12 5.95
CA ILE A 48 1.91 0.07 4.50
C ILE A 48 3.30 -0.52 4.22
N SER A 49 3.41 -1.29 3.13
CA SER A 49 4.67 -1.90 2.71
C SER A 49 4.78 -1.95 1.18
N THR A 50 5.96 -1.61 0.68
CA THR A 50 6.34 -1.78 -0.72
C THR A 50 6.73 -3.22 -0.97
N LEU A 51 5.96 -3.90 -1.81
CA LEU A 51 6.19 -5.29 -2.18
C LEU A 51 7.05 -5.43 -3.43
N LYS A 52 6.98 -4.46 -4.34
CA LYS A 52 7.71 -4.46 -5.60
C LYS A 52 7.90 -3.04 -6.11
N ILE A 53 9.05 -2.78 -6.69
CA ILE A 53 9.30 -1.64 -7.57
C ILE A 53 10.07 -2.17 -8.78
N GLU A 54 9.56 -1.90 -9.97
CA GLU A 54 10.17 -2.36 -11.22
C GLU A 54 9.96 -1.30 -12.30
N GLY A 55 11.03 -0.89 -12.98
CA GLY A 55 10.96 0.08 -14.06
C GLY A 55 12.27 0.14 -14.80
N GLY A 56 12.27 0.87 -15.92
CA GLY A 56 13.40 0.85 -16.86
C GLY A 56 13.43 -0.40 -17.73
N TYR A 57 14.57 -0.64 -18.34
CA TYR A 57 14.74 -1.64 -19.38
C TYR A 57 15.40 -2.91 -18.80
N LYS A 58 14.97 -4.07 -19.31
CA LYS A 58 15.50 -5.38 -18.87
C LYS A 58 17.00 -5.54 -19.15
N GLU A 59 17.47 -4.90 -20.22
CA GLU A 59 18.87 -4.87 -20.65
C GLU A 59 19.43 -3.45 -20.49
N TYR A 60 20.75 -3.32 -20.50
CA TYR A 60 21.40 -2.01 -20.44
C TYR A 60 20.95 -1.13 -21.61
N ALA A 61 20.38 0.03 -21.28
CA ALA A 61 19.95 1.02 -22.25
C ALA A 61 20.29 2.42 -21.74
N ILE A 62 20.91 3.25 -22.59
CA ILE A 62 21.17 4.68 -22.31
C ILE A 62 19.89 5.46 -22.65
N VAL A 63 18.80 5.15 -21.93
CA VAL A 63 17.48 5.71 -22.17
C VAL A 63 16.84 6.05 -20.82
N VAL A 64 16.27 7.25 -20.70
CA VAL A 64 15.47 7.67 -19.55
C VAL A 64 14.23 6.78 -19.47
N PRO A 65 14.02 6.03 -18.37
CA PRO A 65 12.84 5.19 -18.20
C PRO A 65 11.54 5.98 -18.25
N GLU A 66 10.64 5.62 -19.15
CA GLU A 66 9.30 6.23 -19.25
C GLU A 66 8.24 5.46 -18.45
N TYR A 67 8.58 4.32 -17.87
CA TYR A 67 7.64 3.50 -17.10
C TYR A 67 8.27 2.92 -15.83
N CYS A 68 7.49 2.95 -14.75
CA CYS A 68 7.76 2.19 -13.53
C CYS A 68 6.45 1.73 -12.87
N GLU A 69 6.44 0.50 -12.38
CA GLU A 69 5.37 -0.08 -11.57
C GLU A 69 5.83 -0.19 -10.10
N VAL A 70 4.95 0.21 -9.19
CA VAL A 70 5.11 -0.03 -7.74
C VAL A 70 3.93 -0.85 -7.25
N ILE A 71 4.19 -1.97 -6.56
CA ILE A 71 3.16 -2.76 -5.87
C ILE A 71 3.29 -2.53 -4.37
N LEU A 72 2.18 -2.13 -3.76
CA LEU A 72 2.06 -1.80 -2.33
C LEU A 72 0.97 -2.64 -1.70
N THR A 73 1.16 -3.00 -0.43
CA THR A 73 0.10 -3.47 0.45
C THR A 73 -0.12 -2.47 1.59
N ARG A 74 -1.37 -2.19 1.95
CA ARG A 74 -1.76 -1.46 3.16
C ARG A 74 -2.69 -2.39 3.92
N LEU A 75 -2.40 -2.69 5.18
CA LEU A 75 -3.40 -3.31 6.04
C LEU A 75 -4.29 -2.20 6.55
N THR A 76 -5.55 -2.24 6.17
CA THR A 76 -6.58 -1.33 6.64
C THR A 76 -7.11 -1.79 8.00
N VAL A 77 -7.57 -0.84 8.79
CA VAL A 77 -8.27 -1.07 10.05
C VAL A 77 -9.72 -0.58 9.95
N PRO A 78 -10.65 -1.07 10.79
CA PRO A 78 -12.05 -0.65 10.72
C PRO A 78 -12.18 0.87 10.76
N GLY A 79 -12.99 1.41 9.84
CA GLY A 79 -13.11 2.86 9.60
C GLY A 79 -12.40 3.34 8.33
N GLU A 80 -11.53 2.52 7.74
CA GLU A 80 -10.94 2.78 6.42
C GLU A 80 -11.73 2.07 5.32
N THR A 81 -11.96 2.78 4.21
CA THR A 81 -12.53 2.23 2.98
C THR A 81 -11.51 2.28 1.86
N ARG A 82 -11.78 1.58 0.76
CA ARG A 82 -10.97 1.64 -0.47
C ARG A 82 -10.76 3.09 -0.93
N GLU A 83 -11.81 3.88 -0.93
CA GLU A 83 -11.80 5.29 -1.37
C GLU A 83 -10.92 6.15 -0.47
N ILE A 84 -10.96 5.94 0.85
CA ILE A 84 -10.08 6.65 1.79
C ILE A 84 -8.62 6.36 1.45
N VAL A 85 -8.28 5.10 1.22
CA VAL A 85 -6.89 4.76 0.92
C VAL A 85 -6.43 5.33 -0.42
N GLU A 86 -7.26 5.25 -1.46
CA GLU A 86 -6.95 5.85 -2.75
C GLU A 86 -6.73 7.36 -2.65
N ASN A 87 -7.59 8.06 -1.90
CA ASN A 87 -7.48 9.49 -1.68
C ASN A 87 -6.24 9.88 -0.86
N ASP A 88 -5.85 9.09 0.15
CA ASP A 88 -4.61 9.30 0.89
C ASP A 88 -3.39 9.22 -0.04
N MET A 89 -3.34 8.18 -0.87
CA MET A 89 -2.26 7.96 -1.82
C MET A 89 -2.21 9.07 -2.87
N ARG A 90 -3.39 9.50 -3.39
CA ARG A 90 -3.48 10.61 -4.33
C ARG A 90 -2.94 11.91 -3.74
N ARG A 91 -3.36 12.25 -2.51
CA ARG A 91 -2.87 13.45 -1.81
C ARG A 91 -1.35 13.42 -1.59
N LEU A 92 -0.78 12.26 -1.27
CA LEU A 92 0.67 12.11 -1.17
C LEU A 92 1.34 12.35 -2.52
N ILE A 93 0.86 11.73 -3.59
CA ILE A 93 1.45 11.88 -4.92
C ILE A 93 1.37 13.34 -5.39
N ASP A 94 0.22 13.99 -5.20
CA ASP A 94 0.01 15.39 -5.59
C ASP A 94 0.96 16.35 -4.85
N SER A 95 1.32 16.05 -3.59
CA SER A 95 2.24 16.88 -2.81
C SER A 95 3.69 16.81 -3.31
N LEU A 96 4.05 15.76 -4.04
CA LEU A 96 5.41 15.54 -4.54
C LEU A 96 5.71 16.30 -5.84
N GLN A 97 4.70 16.90 -6.49
CA GLN A 97 4.84 17.70 -7.71
C GLN A 97 5.71 17.02 -8.78
N LEU A 98 5.38 15.77 -9.09
CA LEU A 98 6.15 14.94 -10.02
C LEU A 98 5.92 15.38 -11.47
N ASP A 99 6.96 15.33 -12.29
CA ASP A 99 6.86 15.54 -13.75
C ASP A 99 6.39 14.27 -14.50
N CYS A 100 5.77 13.33 -13.80
CA CYS A 100 5.28 12.06 -14.32
C CYS A 100 3.80 11.91 -13.97
N THR A 101 3.05 11.25 -14.85
CA THR A 101 1.67 10.86 -14.58
C THR A 101 1.67 9.62 -13.71
N VAL A 102 0.83 9.59 -12.67
CA VAL A 102 0.71 8.42 -11.79
C VAL A 102 -0.74 7.94 -11.78
N THR A 103 -0.95 6.69 -12.16
CA THR A 103 -2.24 6.01 -12.05
C THR A 103 -2.24 5.12 -10.81
N ILE A 104 -3.30 5.24 -10.00
CA ILE A 104 -3.51 4.44 -8.79
C ILE A 104 -4.56 3.37 -9.13
N GLU A 105 -4.22 2.10 -8.94
CA GLU A 105 -5.13 0.96 -9.12
C GLU A 105 -5.28 0.18 -7.81
N THR A 106 -6.52 -0.14 -7.43
CA THR A 106 -6.85 -1.13 -6.39
C THR A 106 -7.56 -2.33 -7.00
N PRO A 107 -6.83 -3.27 -7.63
CA PRO A 107 -7.45 -4.47 -8.16
C PRO A 107 -8.04 -5.33 -7.04
N ASP A 108 -9.06 -6.11 -7.36
CA ASP A 108 -9.61 -7.11 -6.44
C ASP A 108 -8.61 -8.25 -6.20
N PRO A 109 -8.67 -8.91 -5.02
CA PRO A 109 -9.57 -8.63 -3.90
C PRO A 109 -9.11 -7.45 -3.02
N PHE A 110 -10.07 -6.71 -2.47
CA PHE A 110 -9.84 -5.83 -1.33
C PHE A 110 -10.39 -6.49 -0.06
N TYR A 111 -9.58 -6.54 0.98
CA TYR A 111 -9.95 -7.18 2.24
C TYR A 111 -10.46 -6.12 3.21
N ASP A 112 -11.78 -6.08 3.40
CA ASP A 112 -12.36 -5.18 4.38
C ASP A 112 -11.98 -5.61 5.80
N PRO A 113 -11.55 -4.66 6.64
CA PRO A 113 -11.25 -4.95 8.02
C PRO A 113 -12.54 -5.18 8.81
N TYR A 114 -12.52 -6.14 9.74
CA TYR A 114 -13.65 -6.43 10.60
C TYR A 114 -13.18 -6.75 12.01
N VAL A 115 -14.08 -6.55 12.98
CA VAL A 115 -13.88 -6.97 14.38
C VAL A 115 -14.90 -8.06 14.67
N VAL A 116 -14.45 -9.14 15.31
CA VAL A 116 -15.35 -10.15 15.86
C VAL A 116 -15.79 -9.71 17.25
N ASP A 117 -17.10 -9.61 17.47
CA ASP A 117 -17.65 -9.42 18.82
C ASP A 117 -17.30 -10.64 19.69
N THR A 118 -16.49 -10.40 20.72
CA THR A 118 -16.03 -11.43 21.65
C THR A 118 -17.16 -12.01 22.50
N ASN A 119 -18.31 -11.33 22.58
CA ASN A 119 -19.52 -11.82 23.24
C ASN A 119 -20.45 -12.62 22.30
N SER A 120 -20.11 -12.70 21.02
CA SER A 120 -20.90 -13.48 20.06
C SER A 120 -20.92 -14.97 20.43
N LYS A 121 -21.97 -15.67 19.98
CA LYS A 121 -22.07 -17.14 20.15
C LYS A 121 -20.85 -17.86 19.56
N LEU A 122 -20.29 -17.36 18.45
CA LEU A 122 -19.11 -17.92 17.81
C LEU A 122 -17.88 -17.81 18.72
N ALA A 123 -17.56 -16.59 19.17
CA ALA A 123 -16.36 -16.33 19.98
C ALA A 123 -16.41 -17.05 21.34
N THR A 124 -17.59 -17.05 21.98
CA THR A 124 -17.81 -17.73 23.27
C THR A 124 -17.72 -19.26 23.13
N SER A 125 -18.30 -19.84 22.06
CA SER A 125 -18.20 -21.29 21.80
C SER A 125 -16.76 -21.71 21.52
N PHE A 126 -16.01 -20.91 20.74
CA PHE A 126 -14.59 -21.15 20.49
C PHE A 126 -13.78 -21.13 21.79
N SER A 127 -13.99 -20.11 22.63
CA SER A 127 -13.25 -19.96 23.90
C SER A 127 -13.52 -21.12 24.85
N ALA A 128 -14.78 -21.59 24.95
CA ALA A 128 -15.14 -22.76 25.75
C ALA A 128 -14.47 -24.05 25.25
N ALA A 129 -14.49 -24.28 23.93
CA ALA A 129 -13.82 -25.44 23.33
C ALA A 129 -12.29 -25.40 23.52
N TYR A 130 -11.69 -24.21 23.38
CA TYR A 130 -10.26 -23.99 23.58
C TYR A 130 -9.86 -24.30 25.03
N GLN A 131 -10.59 -23.77 26.01
CA GLN A 131 -10.37 -24.06 27.44
C GLN A 131 -10.52 -25.55 27.78
N THR A 132 -11.51 -26.23 27.21
CA THR A 132 -11.74 -27.66 27.44
C THR A 132 -10.60 -28.51 26.88
N THR A 133 -10.04 -28.11 25.74
CA THR A 133 -9.03 -28.89 25.02
C THR A 133 -7.61 -28.60 25.53
N LEU A 134 -7.29 -27.34 25.84
CA LEU A 134 -5.94 -26.86 26.13
C LEU A 134 -5.75 -26.40 27.58
N GLY A 135 -6.81 -26.41 28.41
CA GLY A 135 -6.72 -26.09 29.83
C GLY A 135 -6.49 -24.61 30.17
N SER A 136 -6.54 -23.71 29.19
CA SER A 136 -6.35 -22.26 29.38
C SER A 136 -7.27 -21.44 28.46
N GLN A 137 -7.48 -20.16 28.77
CA GLN A 137 -8.24 -19.25 27.91
C GLN A 137 -7.41 -18.83 26.70
N PRO A 138 -8.02 -18.67 25.51
CA PRO A 138 -7.31 -18.12 24.36
C PRO A 138 -6.92 -16.66 24.62
N THR A 139 -5.71 -16.28 24.19
CA THR A 139 -5.35 -14.86 24.14
C THR A 139 -5.92 -14.26 22.85
N LEU A 140 -6.92 -13.41 22.98
CA LEU A 140 -7.51 -12.69 21.86
C LEU A 140 -6.73 -11.40 21.63
N VAL A 141 -5.55 -11.53 21.04
CA VAL A 141 -4.69 -10.42 20.63
C VAL A 141 -4.70 -10.28 19.11
N PHE A 142 -4.57 -9.04 18.67
CA PHE A 142 -4.36 -8.66 17.28
C PHE A 142 -2.98 -8.06 17.10
#